data_AF-A0AAU6WNL9-F1
#
_entry.id   AF-A0AAU6WNL9-F1
#
_cell.length_a   1.000
_cell.length_b   1.000
_cell.length_c   1.000
_cell.angle_alpha   90.00
_cell.angle_beta   90.00
_cell.angle_gamma   90.00
#
_symmetry.space_group_name_H-M   'P 1'
#
loop_
_entity.id
_entity.type
_entity.pdbx_description
1 polymer ?
#
loop_
_entity_poly.entity_id
_entity_poly.type
_entity_poly.pdbx_seq_one_letter_code
_entity_poly.pdbx_strand_id
1 'polypeptide(L)'
;MRAYIDYNRSYPNADGNIVNAKPLFYNDVTTKIWLYFTSSYVSKLLSGWDQYQGMDKLGGEMKIIIKDPVEGVDIVNPPMLIADESTIINSPVDIPQTIEQWAQDPNPAIPPVMQQYFNMLNNGQNCTGIVTLTKPKSLIRKITLKRLKPQKLYTAQVLNFYWGKNTVNLSNITQDVKKNYAKEVHKFVFQTSRYADFKEQVTSYIIPYKDENGNDKEKQAVYHIEKSLTVDKINAAWDIINTDPKLVCTNSLSQSIAMQYQHPFDRILQGLFGITPQEDAPTTEFNKIINTSTGDIVAILIRNPEPFNHPKIPIGDVIRKLNGNTLIQEGMIEVGGNAGRDFIVNKDYSVIYSKDYSQAIVMNKNKKIIDATLNFQFIYKTWDGEADNYIVNKATANNIKIN
;
A
#
# COMPACT_ATOMS: atom_id res chain seq x y z
N MET A 1 -8.24 -22.82 -7.38
CA MET A 1 -8.13 -21.37 -7.61
C MET A 1 -6.77 -20.78 -7.24
N ARG A 2 -6.09 -21.27 -6.20
CA ARG A 2 -4.80 -20.70 -5.73
C ARG A 2 -3.72 -20.53 -6.81
N ALA A 3 -3.64 -21.43 -7.80
CA ALA A 3 -2.69 -21.33 -8.92
C ALA A 3 -3.06 -20.24 -9.95
N TYR A 4 -4.29 -19.75 -9.92
CA TYR A 4 -4.81 -18.78 -10.86
C TYR A 4 -4.79 -17.34 -10.33
N ILE A 5 -4.57 -17.13 -9.03
CA ILE A 5 -4.47 -15.80 -8.42
C ILE A 5 -3.03 -15.35 -8.50
N ASP A 6 -2.81 -14.13 -8.96
CA ASP A 6 -1.51 -13.47 -8.89
C ASP A 6 -1.37 -12.76 -7.54
N TYR A 7 -0.71 -13.41 -6.59
CA TYR A 7 -0.51 -12.88 -5.23
C TYR A 7 0.45 -11.70 -5.16
N ASN A 8 1.28 -11.49 -6.19
CA ASN A 8 2.22 -10.37 -6.23
C ASN A 8 1.49 -9.08 -6.64
N ARG A 9 0.52 -9.18 -7.56
CA ARG A 9 -0.25 -8.04 -8.06
C ARG A 9 -1.54 -7.78 -7.28
N SER A 10 -2.11 -8.79 -6.61
CA SER A 10 -3.36 -8.67 -5.87
C SER A 10 -3.22 -7.84 -4.58
N TYR A 11 -4.20 -6.99 -4.32
CA TYR A 11 -4.25 -6.10 -3.16
C TYR A 11 -5.64 -6.09 -2.49
N PRO A 12 -5.77 -6.17 -1.16
CA PRO A 12 -4.73 -6.45 -0.18
C PRO A 12 -4.14 -7.86 -0.39
N ASN A 13 -3.11 -8.19 0.37
CA ASN A 13 -2.36 -9.43 0.20
C ASN A 13 -3.28 -10.67 0.18
N ALA A 14 -3.51 -11.23 -1.02
CA ALA A 14 -4.46 -12.31 -1.24
C ALA A 14 -3.99 -13.66 -0.65
N ASP A 15 -2.74 -13.75 -0.18
CA ASP A 15 -2.24 -14.89 0.61
C ASP A 15 -2.80 -14.94 2.04
N GLY A 16 -3.41 -13.84 2.51
CA GLY A 16 -3.91 -13.72 3.88
C GLY A 16 -2.83 -13.54 4.94
N ASN A 17 -1.57 -13.33 4.53
CA ASN A 17 -0.51 -12.97 5.47
C ASN A 17 -0.63 -11.50 5.87
N ILE A 18 -0.97 -11.27 7.13
CA ILE A 18 -1.06 -9.94 7.76
C ILE A 18 0.32 -9.43 8.21
N VAL A 19 1.28 -10.33 8.43
CA VAL A 19 2.65 -9.98 8.83
C VAL A 19 3.37 -9.44 7.61
N ASN A 20 3.75 -8.16 7.65
CA ASN A 20 4.30 -7.37 6.53
C ASN A 20 3.27 -6.96 5.44
N ALA A 21 2.01 -6.78 5.82
CA ALA A 21 1.00 -6.18 4.96
C ALA A 21 0.59 -4.79 5.47
N LYS A 22 0.27 -3.88 4.56
CA LYS A 22 -0.38 -2.62 4.93
C LYS A 22 -1.85 -2.90 5.21
N PRO A 23 -2.40 -2.51 6.38
CA PRO A 23 -3.84 -2.56 6.64
C PRO A 23 -4.62 -1.80 5.57
N LEU A 24 -5.80 -2.31 5.23
CA LEU A 24 -6.65 -1.70 4.22
C LEU A 24 -7.41 -0.53 4.84
N PHE A 25 -7.42 0.63 4.19
CA PHE A 25 -8.26 1.75 4.62
C PHE A 25 -9.75 1.35 4.70
N TYR A 26 -10.56 2.02 5.52
CA TYR A 26 -11.97 1.65 5.71
C TYR A 26 -12.98 2.58 5.02
N ASN A 27 -12.52 3.61 4.29
CA ASN A 27 -13.41 4.55 3.60
C ASN A 27 -14.13 3.90 2.40
N ASP A 28 -15.45 3.99 2.41
CA ASP A 28 -16.38 3.43 1.42
C ASP A 28 -16.15 3.90 -0.03
N VAL A 29 -15.43 5.00 -0.25
CA VAL A 29 -15.18 5.58 -1.58
C VAL A 29 -13.83 5.14 -2.15
N THR A 30 -12.80 5.15 -1.31
CA THR A 30 -11.41 4.96 -1.75
C THR A 30 -10.96 3.51 -1.63
N THR A 31 -11.55 2.74 -0.72
CA THR A 31 -11.13 1.38 -0.42
C THR A 31 -11.56 0.37 -1.47
N LYS A 32 -10.58 -0.32 -2.05
CA LYS A 32 -10.77 -1.31 -3.10
C LYS A 32 -9.93 -2.56 -2.87
N ILE A 33 -10.49 -3.71 -3.20
CA ILE A 33 -9.77 -4.96 -3.39
C ILE A 33 -9.60 -5.19 -4.90
N TRP A 34 -8.41 -5.58 -5.30
CA TRP A 34 -8.03 -5.94 -6.65
C TRP A 34 -7.52 -7.37 -6.63
N LEU A 35 -8.24 -8.26 -7.33
CA LEU A 35 -7.77 -9.62 -7.58
C LEU A 35 -7.30 -9.73 -9.02
N TYR A 36 -6.01 -9.98 -9.16
CA TYR A 36 -5.36 -10.25 -10.43
C TYR A 36 -5.29 -11.76 -10.64
N PHE A 37 -5.37 -12.15 -11.91
CA PHE A 37 -5.33 -13.55 -12.31
C PHE A 37 -4.17 -13.82 -13.26
N THR A 38 -3.53 -14.96 -13.11
CA THR A 38 -2.43 -15.41 -13.97
C THR A 38 -2.91 -15.86 -15.35
N SER A 39 -4.21 -16.16 -15.49
CA SER A 39 -4.82 -16.68 -16.70
C SER A 39 -6.05 -15.87 -17.10
N SER A 40 -6.13 -15.46 -18.37
CA SER A 40 -7.21 -14.59 -18.88
C SER A 40 -8.59 -15.25 -18.91
N TYR A 41 -8.65 -16.58 -19.09
CA TYR A 41 -9.90 -17.34 -19.15
C TYR A 41 -10.61 -17.48 -17.79
N VAL A 42 -9.96 -17.11 -16.69
CA VAL A 42 -10.53 -17.24 -15.34
C VAL A 42 -11.81 -16.41 -15.20
N SER A 43 -11.89 -15.28 -15.89
CA SER A 43 -13.10 -14.47 -15.94
C SER A 43 -14.31 -15.25 -16.42
N LYS A 44 -14.20 -15.95 -17.56
CA LYS A 44 -15.27 -16.79 -18.11
C LYS A 44 -15.53 -18.06 -17.31
N LEU A 45 -14.49 -18.64 -16.71
CA LEU A 45 -14.66 -19.77 -15.78
C LEU A 45 -15.56 -19.39 -14.58
N LEU A 46 -15.51 -18.14 -14.15
CA LEU A 46 -16.15 -17.63 -12.95
C LEU A 46 -17.38 -16.74 -13.19
N SER A 47 -17.60 -16.26 -14.42
CA SER A 47 -18.79 -15.51 -14.84
C SER A 47 -19.79 -16.34 -15.65
N GLY A 48 -19.52 -17.64 -15.79
CA GLY A 48 -20.26 -18.51 -16.69
C GLY A 48 -20.01 -18.26 -18.17
N TRP A 49 -20.75 -18.99 -19.00
CA TRP A 49 -20.61 -19.03 -20.45
C TRP A 49 -21.87 -18.54 -21.13
N ASP A 50 -21.69 -17.65 -22.09
CA ASP A 50 -22.75 -17.19 -22.97
C ASP A 50 -23.14 -18.31 -23.97
N GLN A 51 -24.35 -18.23 -24.52
CA GLN A 51 -24.80 -19.18 -25.53
C GLN A 51 -23.88 -19.11 -26.76
N TYR A 52 -23.42 -20.26 -27.24
CA TYR A 52 -22.51 -20.31 -28.38
C TYR A 52 -22.75 -21.57 -29.23
N GLN A 53 -22.94 -21.40 -30.54
CA GLN A 53 -23.06 -22.49 -31.53
C GLN A 53 -23.97 -23.65 -31.09
N GLY A 54 -25.17 -23.34 -30.58
CA GLY A 54 -26.16 -24.35 -30.15
C GLY A 54 -25.93 -24.93 -28.75
N MET A 55 -24.88 -24.51 -28.04
CA MET A 55 -24.71 -24.80 -26.61
C MET A 55 -25.46 -23.79 -25.75
N ASP A 56 -26.25 -24.30 -24.81
CA ASP A 56 -27.00 -23.48 -23.85
C ASP A 56 -26.08 -22.61 -22.99
N LYS A 57 -26.59 -21.44 -22.58
CA LYS A 57 -25.94 -20.57 -21.60
C LYS A 57 -25.72 -21.34 -20.29
N LEU A 58 -24.53 -21.21 -19.72
CA LEU A 58 -24.22 -21.70 -18.37
C LEU A 58 -24.05 -20.50 -17.45
N GLY A 59 -24.92 -20.38 -16.46
CA GLY A 59 -24.85 -19.28 -15.51
C GLY A 59 -23.88 -19.54 -14.37
N GLY A 60 -23.06 -18.53 -14.09
CA GLY A 60 -22.26 -18.44 -12.88
C GLY A 60 -21.82 -17.00 -12.63
N GLU A 61 -21.44 -16.69 -11.39
CA GLU A 61 -20.89 -15.39 -11.00
C GLU A 61 -19.96 -15.56 -9.80
N MET A 62 -18.79 -14.91 -9.85
CA MET A 62 -17.89 -14.84 -8.71
C MET A 62 -18.28 -13.68 -7.80
N LYS A 63 -18.56 -14.01 -6.55
CA LYS A 63 -18.85 -13.03 -5.50
C LYS A 63 -17.75 -13.02 -4.47
N ILE A 64 -17.40 -11.84 -3.97
CA ILE A 64 -16.54 -11.71 -2.80
C ILE A 64 -17.38 -11.21 -1.65
N ILE A 65 -17.37 -11.97 -0.57
CA ILE A 65 -18.10 -11.66 0.66
C ILE A 65 -17.07 -11.28 1.71
N ILE A 66 -17.36 -10.22 2.44
CA ILE A 66 -16.56 -9.81 3.59
C ILE A 66 -17.32 -10.24 4.84
N LYS A 67 -16.74 -11.19 5.56
CA LYS A 67 -17.30 -11.69 6.82
C LYS A 67 -16.64 -10.99 7.99
N ASP A 68 -17.47 -10.39 8.86
CA ASP A 68 -17.05 -9.90 10.18
C ASP A 68 -17.05 -11.10 11.15
N PRO A 69 -15.99 -11.33 11.95
CA PRO A 69 -15.96 -12.41 12.94
C PRO A 69 -17.08 -12.32 13.98
N VAL A 70 -17.67 -11.13 14.19
CA VAL A 70 -18.74 -10.87 15.16
C VAL A 70 -20.14 -10.85 14.50
N GLU A 71 -20.24 -11.18 13.21
CA GLU A 71 -21.51 -11.23 12.51
C GLU A 71 -22.43 -12.32 13.09
N GLY A 72 -23.71 -11.99 13.32
CA GLY A 72 -24.71 -12.94 13.80
C GLY A 72 -24.97 -14.06 12.80
N VAL A 73 -25.14 -15.29 13.28
CA VAL A 73 -25.33 -16.49 12.44
C VAL A 73 -26.60 -16.47 11.60
N ASP A 74 -27.59 -15.66 11.99
CA ASP A 74 -28.87 -15.54 11.29
C ASP A 74 -28.82 -14.57 10.09
N ILE A 75 -27.72 -13.82 9.95
CA ILE A 75 -27.56 -12.85 8.87
C ILE A 75 -27.13 -13.57 7.58
N VAL A 76 -27.88 -13.33 6.50
CA VAL A 76 -27.52 -13.83 5.17
C VAL A 76 -26.52 -12.89 4.51
N ASN A 77 -25.28 -13.34 4.39
CA ASN A 77 -24.20 -12.61 3.74
C ASN A 77 -23.70 -13.36 2.48
N PRO A 78 -23.83 -12.80 1.27
CA PRO A 78 -24.35 -11.48 0.98
C PRO A 78 -25.89 -11.50 0.94
N PRO A 79 -26.56 -10.38 1.23
CA PRO A 79 -28.02 -10.31 1.14
C PRO A 79 -28.51 -10.41 -0.32
N MET A 80 -27.67 -10.01 -1.28
CA MET A 80 -27.95 -10.03 -2.71
C MET A 80 -26.68 -10.34 -3.51
N LEU A 81 -26.83 -10.97 -4.69
CA LEU A 81 -25.67 -11.33 -5.51
C LEU A 81 -25.16 -10.14 -6.30
N ILE A 82 -26.06 -9.28 -6.78
CA ILE A 82 -25.72 -8.03 -7.47
C ILE A 82 -26.14 -6.89 -6.54
N ALA A 83 -25.15 -6.15 -6.03
CA ALA A 83 -25.35 -5.00 -5.16
C ALA A 83 -24.86 -3.74 -5.87
N ASP A 84 -25.57 -2.65 -5.66
CA ASP A 84 -25.24 -1.29 -6.10
C ASP A 84 -25.25 -0.33 -4.90
N GLU A 85 -24.90 0.94 -5.11
CA GLU A 85 -24.85 1.91 -4.00
C GLU A 85 -26.23 2.12 -3.35
N SER A 86 -27.31 2.11 -4.13
CA SER A 86 -28.66 2.37 -3.63
C SER A 86 -29.18 1.24 -2.74
N THR A 87 -28.91 0.00 -3.15
CA THR A 87 -29.31 -1.22 -2.44
C THR A 87 -28.50 -1.41 -1.16
N ILE A 88 -27.23 -1.01 -1.16
CA ILE A 88 -26.40 -1.02 0.05
C ILE A 88 -26.90 0.02 1.04
N ILE A 89 -27.15 1.27 0.60
CA ILE A 89 -27.64 2.35 1.48
C ILE A 89 -28.96 1.95 2.15
N ASN A 90 -29.89 1.40 1.38
CA ASN A 90 -31.22 1.00 1.86
C ASN A 90 -31.23 -0.37 2.57
N SER A 91 -30.09 -1.05 2.67
CA SER A 91 -30.00 -2.36 3.31
C SER A 91 -30.22 -2.23 4.82
N PRO A 92 -31.20 -2.95 5.41
CA PRO A 92 -31.52 -2.87 6.84
C PRO A 92 -30.46 -3.50 7.74
N VAL A 93 -29.46 -4.20 7.16
CA VAL A 93 -28.42 -4.93 7.88
C VAL A 93 -27.10 -4.17 7.81
N ASP A 94 -26.57 -3.76 8.96
CA ASP A 94 -25.25 -3.11 9.10
C ASP A 94 -24.10 -4.13 9.06
N ILE A 95 -23.89 -4.72 7.88
CA ILE A 95 -22.75 -5.59 7.59
C ILE A 95 -21.89 -5.01 6.46
N PRO A 96 -20.60 -5.37 6.38
CA PRO A 96 -19.76 -5.07 5.23
C PRO A 96 -20.37 -5.60 3.93
N GLN A 97 -20.43 -4.76 2.90
CA GLN A 97 -20.99 -5.12 1.58
C GLN A 97 -20.02 -4.80 0.46
N THR A 98 -20.20 -5.44 -0.69
CA THR A 98 -19.28 -5.39 -1.83
C THR A 98 -19.99 -5.03 -3.13
N ILE A 99 -19.45 -4.05 -3.84
CA ILE A 99 -19.79 -3.75 -5.23
C ILE A 99 -18.66 -4.26 -6.10
N GLU A 100 -18.93 -5.26 -6.92
CA GLU A 100 -17.89 -5.88 -7.76
C GLU A 100 -18.10 -5.60 -9.23
N GLN A 101 -16.97 -5.51 -9.95
CA GLN A 101 -16.94 -5.34 -11.39
C GLN A 101 -15.76 -6.08 -11.98
N TRP A 102 -15.95 -6.62 -13.18
CA TRP A 102 -14.85 -7.05 -14.04
C TRP A 102 -14.28 -5.83 -14.73
N ALA A 103 -13.00 -5.53 -14.50
CA ALA A 103 -12.28 -4.46 -15.16
C ALA A 103 -11.21 -5.06 -16.08
N GLN A 104 -10.80 -4.33 -17.12
CA GLN A 104 -9.72 -4.77 -17.99
C GLN A 104 -8.37 -4.70 -17.25
N ASP A 105 -7.56 -5.75 -17.37
CA ASP A 105 -6.16 -5.73 -16.93
C ASP A 105 -5.35 -4.88 -17.93
N PRO A 106 -4.72 -3.77 -17.52
CA PRO A 106 -3.89 -2.97 -18.41
C PRO A 106 -2.57 -3.68 -18.78
N ASN A 107 -2.10 -4.63 -17.96
CA ASN A 107 -0.91 -5.43 -18.25
C ASN A 107 -1.15 -6.92 -17.97
N PRO A 108 -1.87 -7.59 -18.87
CA PRO A 108 -2.13 -9.03 -18.75
C PRO A 108 -0.82 -9.83 -18.74
N ALA A 109 -0.74 -10.84 -17.89
CA ALA A 109 0.40 -11.76 -17.87
C ALA A 109 0.50 -12.49 -19.22
N ILE A 110 1.62 -12.31 -19.91
CA ILE A 110 1.91 -12.98 -21.17
C ILE A 110 2.60 -14.32 -20.83
N PRO A 111 2.12 -15.46 -21.37
CA PRO A 111 2.78 -16.75 -21.18
C PRO A 111 4.27 -16.71 -21.59
N PRO A 112 5.17 -17.40 -20.86
CA PRO A 112 6.62 -17.36 -21.13
C PRO A 112 6.99 -17.76 -22.57
N VAL A 113 6.28 -18.72 -23.15
CA VAL A 113 6.47 -19.14 -24.55
C VAL A 113 6.20 -17.99 -25.52
N MET A 114 5.13 -17.23 -25.29
CA MET A 114 4.80 -16.06 -26.10
C MET A 114 5.83 -14.95 -25.88
N GLN A 115 6.29 -14.72 -24.65
CA GLN A 115 7.39 -13.79 -24.37
C GLN A 115 8.68 -14.16 -25.11
N GLN A 116 9.01 -15.46 -25.19
CA GLN A 116 10.18 -15.95 -25.94
C GLN A 116 10.05 -15.64 -27.43
N TYR A 117 8.89 -15.94 -28.03
CA TYR A 117 8.62 -15.58 -29.43
C TYR A 117 8.70 -14.07 -29.66
N PHE A 118 8.16 -13.26 -28.75
CA PHE A 118 8.24 -11.79 -28.86
C PHE A 118 9.66 -11.27 -28.73
N ASN A 119 10.46 -11.83 -27.82
CA ASN A 119 11.86 -11.47 -27.68
C ASN A 119 12.66 -11.85 -28.93
N MET A 120 12.36 -13.00 -29.55
CA MET A 120 12.99 -13.41 -30.81
C MET A 120 12.56 -12.53 -31.99
N LEU A 121 11.30 -12.13 -32.06
CA LEU A 121 10.78 -11.26 -33.12
C LEU A 121 11.32 -9.82 -33.03
N ASN A 122 11.44 -9.28 -31.81
CA ASN A 122 11.86 -7.89 -31.59
C ASN A 122 13.38 -7.70 -31.53
N ASN A 123 14.14 -8.73 -31.16
CA ASN A 123 15.61 -8.68 -31.05
C ASN A 123 16.33 -9.52 -32.12
N GLY A 124 15.60 -10.17 -33.02
CA GLY A 124 16.16 -10.92 -34.13
C GLY A 124 16.78 -10.01 -35.18
N GLN A 125 18.05 -10.22 -35.52
CA GLN A 125 18.78 -9.38 -36.50
C GLN A 125 18.32 -9.55 -37.96
N ASN A 126 17.44 -10.51 -38.26
CA ASN A 126 17.11 -10.86 -39.65
C ASN A 126 15.58 -10.88 -39.91
N CYS A 127 15.11 -9.91 -40.68
CA CYS A 127 13.90 -9.93 -41.52
C CYS A 127 12.51 -10.06 -40.89
N THR A 128 12.32 -9.91 -39.58
CA THR A 128 10.99 -9.71 -39.00
C THR A 128 10.86 -8.23 -38.62
N GLY A 129 10.06 -7.47 -39.37
CA GLY A 129 9.85 -6.04 -39.09
C GLY A 129 9.39 -5.78 -37.64
N ILE A 130 9.40 -4.52 -37.21
CA ILE A 130 8.97 -4.14 -35.86
C ILE A 130 7.48 -4.49 -35.71
N VAL A 131 7.17 -5.56 -34.97
CA VAL A 131 5.79 -5.98 -34.72
C VAL A 131 5.31 -5.30 -33.44
N THR A 132 4.33 -4.40 -33.56
CA THR A 132 3.64 -3.85 -32.40
C THR A 132 2.72 -4.91 -31.79
N LEU A 133 3.12 -5.44 -30.64
CA LEU A 133 2.36 -6.46 -29.94
C LEU A 133 1.07 -5.90 -29.32
N THR A 134 -0.08 -6.43 -29.75
CA THR A 134 -1.33 -6.24 -29.00
C THR A 134 -1.42 -7.31 -27.93
N LYS A 135 -1.31 -6.92 -26.65
CA LYS A 135 -1.43 -7.86 -25.53
C LYS A 135 -2.84 -8.46 -25.48
N PRO A 136 -2.99 -9.76 -25.18
CA PRO A 136 -4.30 -10.40 -25.11
C PRO A 136 -5.11 -9.80 -23.96
N LYS A 137 -6.37 -9.45 -24.20
CA LYS A 137 -7.23 -8.89 -23.15
C LYS A 137 -7.35 -9.88 -21.98
N SER A 138 -7.05 -9.41 -20.77
CA SER A 138 -7.36 -10.10 -19.51
C SER A 138 -8.26 -9.23 -18.66
N LEU A 139 -8.97 -9.86 -17.72
CA LEU A 139 -9.88 -9.18 -16.81
C LEU A 139 -9.42 -9.39 -15.37
N ILE A 140 -9.54 -8.35 -14.57
CA ILE A 140 -9.32 -8.36 -13.12
C ILE A 140 -10.67 -8.21 -12.41
N ARG A 141 -10.76 -8.72 -11.19
CA ARG A 141 -11.92 -8.47 -10.34
C ARG A 141 -11.60 -7.28 -9.44
N LYS A 142 -12.34 -6.18 -9.64
CA LYS A 142 -12.27 -4.97 -8.81
C LYS A 142 -13.48 -4.96 -7.89
N ILE A 143 -13.23 -4.76 -6.60
CA ILE A 143 -14.26 -4.81 -5.57
C ILE A 143 -14.16 -3.54 -4.75
N THR A 144 -15.26 -2.81 -4.65
CA THR A 144 -15.39 -1.64 -3.78
C THR A 144 -16.07 -2.10 -2.49
N LEU A 145 -15.41 -1.86 -1.36
CA LEU A 145 -15.91 -2.26 -0.05
C LEU A 145 -16.75 -1.13 0.54
N LYS A 146 -17.83 -1.48 1.24
CA LYS A 146 -18.70 -0.54 1.96
C LYS A 146 -18.91 -1.01 3.39
N ARG A 147 -19.13 -0.07 4.32
CA ARG A 147 -19.45 -0.31 5.75
C ARG A 147 -18.35 -1.06 6.51
N LEU A 148 -17.09 -0.77 6.21
CA LEU A 148 -15.97 -1.27 6.99
C LEU A 148 -15.80 -0.47 8.29
N LYS A 149 -15.45 -1.16 9.37
CA LYS A 149 -15.14 -0.54 10.67
C LYS A 149 -13.62 -0.47 10.86
N PRO A 150 -13.09 0.56 11.54
CA PRO A 150 -11.65 0.70 11.78
C PRO A 150 -11.12 -0.42 12.68
N GLN A 151 -9.84 -0.77 12.49
CA GLN A 151 -9.10 -1.74 13.32
C GLN A 151 -9.76 -3.11 13.51
N LYS A 152 -10.54 -3.56 12.53
CA LYS A 152 -11.18 -4.87 12.54
C LYS A 152 -10.47 -5.86 11.61
N LEU A 153 -10.44 -7.12 12.03
CA LEU A 153 -9.98 -8.22 11.19
C LEU A 153 -11.19 -8.79 10.43
N TYR A 154 -11.14 -8.75 9.11
CA TYR A 154 -12.16 -9.30 8.23
C TYR A 154 -11.64 -10.51 7.46
N THR A 155 -12.57 -11.40 7.08
CA THR A 155 -12.27 -12.49 6.15
C THR A 155 -12.96 -12.23 4.82
N ALA A 156 -12.18 -12.08 3.74
CA ALA A 156 -12.70 -12.10 2.39
C ALA A 156 -12.86 -13.56 1.93
N GLN A 157 -14.10 -13.96 1.66
CA GLN A 157 -14.43 -15.25 1.05
C GLN A 157 -14.78 -15.02 -0.41
N VAL A 158 -13.99 -15.62 -1.29
CA VAL A 158 -14.27 -15.66 -2.72
C VAL A 158 -15.14 -16.88 -2.97
N LEU A 159 -16.40 -16.64 -3.33
CA LEU A 159 -17.35 -17.68 -3.70
C LEU A 159 -17.57 -17.67 -5.20
N ASN A 160 -17.61 -18.85 -5.79
CA ASN A 160 -18.15 -19.05 -7.12
C ASN A 160 -19.60 -19.54 -6.99
N PHE A 161 -20.56 -18.74 -7.46
CA PHE A 161 -21.94 -19.16 -7.58
C PHE A 161 -22.11 -19.76 -8.97
N TYR A 162 -22.41 -21.06 -9.05
CA TYR A 162 -22.60 -21.74 -10.33
C TYR A 162 -23.94 -22.45 -10.34
N TRP A 163 -24.83 -22.04 -11.25
CA TRP A 163 -26.19 -22.60 -11.35
C TRP A 163 -26.46 -23.30 -12.69
N GLY A 164 -25.47 -23.33 -13.59
CA GLY A 164 -25.55 -24.08 -14.85
C GLY A 164 -26.73 -23.62 -15.70
N LYS A 165 -27.62 -24.55 -16.05
CA LYS A 165 -28.82 -24.26 -16.86
C LYS A 165 -30.03 -23.77 -16.04
N ASN A 166 -29.95 -23.80 -14.71
CA ASN A 166 -31.08 -23.40 -13.86
C ASN A 166 -31.27 -21.88 -13.88
N THR A 167 -32.45 -21.39 -13.51
CA THR A 167 -32.69 -19.94 -13.35
C THR A 167 -32.67 -19.60 -11.86
N VAL A 168 -31.75 -18.74 -11.43
CA VAL A 168 -31.64 -18.28 -10.04
C VAL A 168 -31.96 -16.80 -9.99
N ASN A 169 -32.78 -16.37 -9.02
CA ASN A 169 -33.04 -14.96 -8.79
C ASN A 169 -31.80 -14.31 -8.14
N LEU A 170 -31.20 -13.35 -8.84
CA LEU A 170 -29.95 -12.69 -8.44
C LEU A 170 -30.16 -11.56 -7.43
N SER A 171 -31.41 -11.10 -7.27
CA SER A 171 -31.78 -9.93 -6.45
C SER A 171 -32.05 -10.28 -4.99
N ASN A 172 -32.34 -11.54 -4.66
CA ASN A 172 -32.56 -11.99 -3.29
C ASN A 172 -31.95 -13.38 -3.08
N ILE A 173 -30.87 -13.45 -2.31
CA ILE A 173 -30.16 -14.70 -2.03
C ILE A 173 -30.63 -15.22 -0.67
N THR A 174 -31.27 -16.40 -0.67
CA THR A 174 -31.58 -17.13 0.57
C THR A 174 -30.42 -18.03 0.98
N GLN A 175 -30.39 -18.48 2.25
CA GLN A 175 -29.37 -19.42 2.72
C GLN A 175 -29.36 -20.73 1.91
N ASP A 176 -30.52 -21.20 1.44
CA ASP A 176 -30.64 -22.42 0.64
C ASP A 176 -29.99 -22.26 -0.74
N VAL A 177 -30.22 -21.12 -1.41
CA VAL A 177 -29.57 -20.81 -2.70
C VAL A 177 -28.05 -20.77 -2.53
N LYS A 178 -27.55 -20.13 -1.46
CA LYS A 178 -26.13 -20.11 -1.14
C LYS A 178 -25.58 -21.52 -0.89
N LYS A 179 -26.29 -22.37 -0.16
CA LYS A 179 -25.86 -23.74 0.13
C LYS A 179 -25.82 -24.62 -1.12
N ASN A 180 -26.77 -24.44 -2.03
CA ASN A 180 -26.90 -25.26 -3.23
C ASN A 180 -25.92 -24.86 -4.34
N TYR A 181 -25.67 -23.56 -4.54
CA TYR A 181 -24.94 -23.07 -5.70
C TYR A 181 -23.60 -22.39 -5.39
N ALA A 182 -23.33 -21.99 -4.15
CA ALA A 182 -22.09 -21.31 -3.80
C ALA A 182 -21.00 -22.31 -3.37
N LYS A 183 -19.82 -22.19 -3.97
CA LYS A 183 -18.61 -22.89 -3.54
C LYS A 183 -17.51 -21.91 -3.20
N GLU A 184 -16.89 -22.08 -2.04
CA GLU A 184 -15.70 -21.30 -1.66
C GLU A 184 -14.52 -21.75 -2.51
N VAL A 185 -13.97 -20.80 -3.26
CA VAL A 185 -12.85 -21.04 -4.18
C VAL A 185 -11.55 -20.46 -3.64
N HIS A 186 -11.62 -19.42 -2.81
CA HIS A 186 -10.49 -18.86 -2.07
C HIS A 186 -10.96 -18.11 -0.83
N LYS A 187 -10.07 -17.99 0.16
CA LYS A 187 -10.29 -17.13 1.32
C LYS A 187 -8.99 -16.51 1.76
N PHE A 188 -9.07 -15.27 2.24
CA PHE A 188 -7.94 -14.58 2.85
C PHE A 188 -8.45 -13.61 3.91
N VAL A 189 -7.59 -13.32 4.87
CA VAL A 189 -7.87 -12.36 5.95
C VAL A 189 -7.17 -11.04 5.65
N PHE A 190 -7.79 -9.94 6.05
CA PHE A 190 -7.18 -8.62 6.01
C PHE A 190 -7.65 -7.79 7.20
N GLN A 191 -6.80 -6.88 7.65
CA GLN A 191 -7.11 -5.95 8.74
C GLN A 191 -7.44 -4.59 8.15
N THR A 192 -8.42 -3.90 8.72
CA THR A 192 -8.68 -2.50 8.41
C THR A 192 -7.77 -1.57 9.20
N SER A 193 -7.34 -0.50 8.55
CA SER A 193 -6.56 0.59 9.12
C SER A 193 -7.34 1.31 10.22
N ARG A 194 -6.60 1.96 11.11
CA ARG A 194 -7.11 3.02 11.99
C ARG A 194 -7.68 4.20 11.21
N TYR A 195 -7.16 4.47 10.00
CA TYR A 195 -7.46 5.67 9.22
C TYR A 195 -8.43 5.36 8.07
N ALA A 196 -9.30 6.32 7.76
CA ALA A 196 -10.27 6.17 6.68
C ALA A 196 -9.57 6.27 5.32
N ASP A 197 -8.56 7.13 5.18
CA ASP A 197 -7.77 7.26 3.96
C ASP A 197 -6.31 7.64 4.24
N PHE A 198 -5.51 7.67 3.17
CA PHE A 198 -4.08 8.03 3.25
C PHE A 198 -3.85 9.48 3.70
N LYS A 199 -4.76 10.40 3.36
CA LYS A 199 -4.65 11.80 3.76
C LYS A 199 -4.80 11.90 5.28
N GLU A 200 -5.80 11.23 5.85
CA GLU A 200 -6.03 11.16 7.29
C GLU A 200 -4.85 10.49 8.02
N GLN A 201 -4.30 9.41 7.46
CA GLN A 201 -3.09 8.77 8.01
C GLN A 201 -1.96 9.79 8.14
N VAL A 202 -1.70 10.58 7.09
CA VAL A 202 -0.62 11.57 7.09
C VAL A 202 -0.95 12.75 8.02
N THR A 203 -2.17 13.29 7.99
CA THR A 203 -2.58 14.44 8.82
C THR A 203 -2.79 14.10 10.30
N SER A 204 -2.72 12.83 10.69
CA SER A 204 -2.85 12.39 12.08
C SER A 204 -1.81 12.98 13.04
N TYR A 205 -0.78 13.67 12.54
CA TYR A 205 0.16 14.44 13.36
C TYR A 205 -0.48 15.62 14.08
N ILE A 206 -1.66 16.06 13.67
CA ILE A 206 -2.42 17.11 14.34
C ILE A 206 -3.31 16.44 15.39
N ILE A 207 -2.94 16.62 16.65
CA ILE A 207 -3.68 16.05 17.79
C ILE A 207 -4.62 17.13 18.34
N PRO A 208 -5.95 16.94 18.24
CA PRO A 208 -6.89 17.82 18.91
C PRO A 208 -6.85 17.55 20.43
N TYR A 209 -6.75 18.60 21.23
CA TYR A 209 -6.83 18.55 22.69
C TYR A 209 -7.75 19.67 23.18
N LYS A 210 -8.47 19.42 24.27
CA LYS A 210 -9.23 20.46 24.96
C LYS A 210 -8.34 21.14 25.98
N ASP A 211 -8.30 22.46 25.94
CA ASP A 211 -7.61 23.22 27.00
C ASP A 211 -8.40 23.21 28.31
N GLU A 212 -7.79 23.73 29.38
CA GLU A 212 -8.42 23.84 30.72
C GLU A 212 -9.71 24.69 30.70
N ASN A 213 -9.92 25.48 29.63
CA ASN A 213 -11.12 26.31 29.42
C ASN A 213 -12.15 25.65 28.50
N GLY A 214 -11.95 24.38 28.10
CA GLY A 214 -12.87 23.61 27.27
C GLY A 214 -12.86 23.96 25.78
N ASN A 215 -11.88 24.75 25.31
CA ASN A 215 -11.74 25.08 23.90
C ASN A 215 -10.92 24.01 23.16
N ASP A 216 -11.37 23.65 21.97
CA ASP A 216 -10.63 22.74 21.09
C ASP A 216 -9.39 23.45 20.53
N LYS A 217 -8.21 22.91 20.84
CA LYS A 217 -6.92 23.34 20.31
C LYS A 217 -6.21 22.19 19.62
N GLU A 218 -5.30 22.54 18.71
CA GLU A 218 -4.52 21.57 17.95
C GLU A 218 -3.05 21.61 18.38
N LYS A 219 -2.45 20.45 18.61
CA LYS A 219 -1.01 20.29 18.88
C LYS A 219 -0.38 19.44 17.79
N GLN A 220 0.76 19.86 17.28
CA GLN A 220 1.56 19.01 16.38
C GLN A 220 2.30 17.95 17.19
N ALA A 221 2.26 16.69 16.74
CA ALA A 221 2.97 15.54 17.28
C ALA A 221 4.47 15.62 16.93
N VAL A 222 5.13 16.61 17.52
CA VAL A 222 6.55 16.88 17.34
C VAL A 222 7.24 16.72 18.69
N TYR A 223 8.16 15.76 18.77
CA TYR A 223 8.88 15.42 20.00
C TYR A 223 10.39 15.55 19.80
N HIS A 224 11.15 15.54 20.89
CA HIS A 224 12.61 15.60 20.89
C HIS A 224 13.21 14.32 21.46
N ILE A 225 14.29 13.86 20.85
CA ILE A 225 15.13 12.76 21.31
C ILE A 225 16.55 13.31 21.43
N GLU A 226 17.02 13.42 22.66
CA GLU A 226 18.36 13.93 22.96
C GLU A 226 19.36 12.77 23.07
N LYS A 227 20.43 12.83 22.28
CA LYS A 227 21.52 11.85 22.33
C LYS A 227 22.88 12.52 22.13
N SER A 228 23.91 11.98 22.78
CA SER A 228 25.30 12.39 22.55
C SER A 228 25.81 11.73 21.26
N LEU A 229 25.91 12.52 20.20
CA LEU A 229 26.37 12.05 18.88
C LEU A 229 27.75 12.61 18.57
N THR A 230 28.70 11.73 18.25
CA THR A 230 30.02 12.14 17.75
C THR A 230 29.96 12.46 16.26
N VAL A 231 30.87 13.32 15.78
CA VAL A 231 30.94 13.72 14.36
C VAL A 231 31.10 12.51 13.45
N ASP A 232 31.90 11.51 13.85
CA ASP A 232 32.11 10.28 13.07
C ASP A 232 30.83 9.45 12.90
N LYS A 233 29.98 9.39 13.94
CA LYS A 233 28.68 8.70 13.88
C LYS A 233 27.72 9.42 12.94
N ILE A 234 27.71 10.76 12.94
CA ILE A 234 26.87 11.57 12.06
C ILE A 234 27.32 11.41 10.60
N ASN A 235 28.64 11.39 10.36
CA ASN A 235 29.21 11.14 9.04
C ASN A 235 28.84 9.74 8.53
N ALA A 236 29.02 8.71 9.36
CA ALA A 236 28.65 7.35 9.02
C ALA A 236 27.14 7.20 8.73
N ALA A 237 26.28 7.88 9.49
CA ALA A 237 24.83 7.87 9.24
C ALA A 237 24.50 8.50 7.87
N TRP A 238 25.10 9.64 7.55
CA TRP A 238 24.92 10.30 6.25
C TRP A 238 25.40 9.42 5.08
N ASP A 239 26.54 8.73 5.24
CA ASP A 239 27.08 7.85 4.21
C ASP A 239 26.16 6.65 3.96
N ILE A 240 25.57 6.06 5.01
CA ILE A 240 24.61 4.95 4.87
C ILE A 240 23.36 5.40 4.11
N ILE A 241 22.84 6.60 4.40
CA ILE A 241 21.63 7.12 3.74
C ILE A 241 21.84 7.35 2.25
N ASN A 242 23.03 7.82 1.84
CA ASN A 242 23.32 8.10 0.43
C ASN A 242 23.91 6.92 -0.34
N THR A 243 24.25 5.82 0.35
CA THR A 243 24.65 4.59 -0.33
C THR A 243 23.41 3.96 -0.97
N ASP A 244 23.51 3.57 -2.24
CA ASP A 244 22.45 2.80 -2.90
C ASP A 244 22.14 1.55 -2.05
N PRO A 245 20.87 1.26 -1.72
CA PRO A 245 20.50 0.09 -0.93
C PRO A 245 20.97 -1.26 -1.52
N LYS A 246 21.38 -1.32 -2.80
CA LYS A 246 22.00 -2.50 -3.43
C LYS A 246 23.51 -2.59 -3.24
N LEU A 247 24.17 -1.53 -2.75
CA LEU A 247 25.61 -1.46 -2.56
C LEU A 247 25.98 -1.50 -1.08
N VAL A 248 27.16 -2.04 -0.78
CA VAL A 248 27.70 -2.05 0.59
C VAL A 248 28.35 -0.70 0.88
N CYS A 249 27.93 -0.06 1.96
CA CYS A 249 28.58 1.16 2.43
C CYS A 249 30.06 0.87 2.79
N THR A 250 30.97 1.67 2.26
CA THR A 250 32.42 1.49 2.44
C THR A 250 32.95 2.08 3.75
N ASN A 251 32.11 2.79 4.51
CA ASN A 251 32.50 3.41 5.77
C ASN A 251 32.83 2.32 6.82
N SER A 252 34.03 2.38 7.40
CA SER A 252 34.56 1.38 8.35
C SER A 252 33.68 1.21 9.59
N LEU A 253 33.08 2.31 10.08
CA LEU A 253 32.19 2.30 11.24
C LEU A 253 30.82 1.72 10.89
N SER A 254 30.34 1.91 9.66
CA SER A 254 29.14 1.22 9.18
C SER A 254 29.38 -0.28 9.01
N GLN A 255 30.57 -0.70 8.57
CA GLN A 255 30.89 -2.11 8.33
C GLN A 255 31.04 -2.90 9.62
N SER A 256 31.61 -2.31 10.68
CA SER A 256 31.69 -2.97 11.98
C SER A 256 30.30 -3.21 12.60
N ILE A 257 29.37 -2.28 12.40
CA ILE A 257 27.99 -2.35 12.90
C ILE A 257 27.10 -3.25 12.01
N ALA A 258 27.48 -3.46 10.74
CA ALA A 258 26.73 -4.30 9.80
C ALA A 258 26.60 -5.77 10.24
N MET A 259 27.53 -6.26 11.07
CA MET A 259 27.45 -7.62 11.64
C MET A 259 26.37 -7.74 12.73
N GLN A 260 26.06 -6.65 13.43
CA GLN A 260 25.06 -6.63 14.51
C GLN A 260 23.66 -6.29 13.99
N TYR A 261 23.58 -5.38 13.01
CA TYR A 261 22.30 -4.94 12.44
C TYR A 261 22.28 -5.16 10.93
N GLN A 262 21.40 -6.04 10.46
CA GLN A 262 21.30 -6.35 9.04
C GLN A 262 20.75 -5.18 8.22
N HIS A 263 19.70 -4.49 8.70
CA HIS A 263 19.02 -3.46 7.94
C HIS A 263 19.72 -2.08 8.06
N PRO A 264 19.94 -1.34 6.96
CA PRO A 264 20.57 -0.01 6.99
C PRO A 264 19.92 1.00 7.95
N PHE A 265 18.59 0.97 8.07
CA PHE A 265 17.86 1.81 9.02
C PHE A 265 18.21 1.47 10.48
N ASP A 266 18.23 0.19 10.85
CA ASP A 266 18.52 -0.25 12.22
C ASP A 266 19.97 0.04 12.61
N ARG A 267 20.89 -0.05 11.63
CA ARG A 267 22.29 0.37 11.80
C ARG A 267 22.37 1.83 12.24
N ILE A 268 21.55 2.72 11.67
CA ILE A 268 21.53 4.14 12.04
C ILE A 268 20.83 4.31 13.40
N LEU A 269 19.61 3.80 13.56
CA LEU A 269 18.78 4.07 14.74
C LEU A 269 19.38 3.48 16.02
N GLN A 270 19.65 2.17 16.02
CA GLN A 270 20.14 1.45 17.21
C GLN A 270 21.67 1.43 17.26
N GLY A 271 22.33 1.20 16.12
CA GLY A 271 23.78 1.10 16.06
C GLY A 271 24.51 2.45 16.26
N LEU A 272 24.21 3.45 15.42
CA LEU A 272 24.91 4.73 15.44
C LEU A 272 24.35 5.67 16.50
N PHE A 273 23.04 5.91 16.47
CA PHE A 273 22.38 6.87 17.35
C PHE A 273 22.10 6.32 18.75
N GLY A 274 22.16 4.99 18.95
CA GLY A 274 21.94 4.38 20.26
C GLY A 274 20.54 4.68 20.81
N ILE A 275 19.55 4.79 19.92
CA ILE A 275 18.16 4.99 20.29
C ILE A 275 17.58 3.61 20.59
N THR A 276 17.11 3.43 21.82
CA THR A 276 16.43 2.21 22.23
C THR A 276 15.07 2.11 21.52
N PRO A 277 14.58 0.90 21.24
CA PRO A 277 13.23 0.72 20.70
C PRO A 277 12.21 1.50 21.54
N GLN A 278 11.45 2.36 20.88
CA GLN A 278 10.40 3.17 21.50
C GLN A 278 9.04 2.46 21.36
N GLU A 279 8.11 2.75 22.26
CA GLU A 279 6.72 2.30 22.15
C GLU A 279 6.11 2.74 20.81
N ASP A 280 5.21 1.93 20.28
CA ASP A 280 4.57 2.18 18.99
C ASP A 280 3.89 3.57 18.99
N ALA A 281 4.21 4.36 17.97
CA ALA A 281 3.66 5.70 17.84
C ALA A 281 2.14 5.61 17.67
N PRO A 282 1.32 6.30 18.49
CA PRO A 282 -0.13 6.24 18.33
C PRO A 282 -0.58 6.92 17.03
N THR A 283 0.09 7.97 16.58
CA THR A 283 -0.22 8.76 15.37
C THR A 283 1.02 8.94 14.51
N THR A 284 0.89 9.59 13.34
CA THR A 284 2.08 10.13 12.66
C THR A 284 2.77 11.13 13.59
N GLU A 285 4.04 10.90 13.89
CA GLU A 285 4.83 11.79 14.73
C GLU A 285 6.19 12.10 14.10
N PHE A 286 6.71 13.29 14.43
CA PHE A 286 7.98 13.80 13.96
C PHE A 286 8.91 13.97 15.16
N ASN A 287 9.88 13.08 15.30
CA ASN A 287 10.85 13.09 16.39
C ASN A 287 12.14 13.77 15.92
N LYS A 288 12.53 14.88 16.57
CA LYS A 288 13.79 15.57 16.30
C LYS A 288 14.92 14.87 17.06
N ILE A 289 15.99 14.50 16.37
CA ILE A 289 17.19 13.95 17.00
C ILE A 289 18.15 15.11 17.25
N ILE A 290 18.30 15.49 18.52
CA ILE A 290 19.11 16.61 18.96
C ILE A 290 20.42 16.07 19.53
N ASN A 291 21.54 16.61 19.06
CA ASN A 291 22.85 16.32 19.63
C ASN A 291 23.02 17.08 20.95
N THR A 292 23.13 16.38 22.07
CA THR A 292 23.34 17.00 23.38
C THR A 292 24.63 17.79 23.48
N SER A 293 25.63 17.46 22.65
CA SER A 293 26.95 18.10 22.68
C SER A 293 26.98 19.47 21.98
N THR A 294 26.11 19.69 20.98
CA THR A 294 26.10 20.92 20.17
C THR A 294 24.77 21.66 20.20
N GLY A 295 23.70 21.03 20.69
CA GLY A 295 22.34 21.55 20.60
C GLY A 295 21.75 21.49 19.19
N ASP A 296 22.45 20.90 18.23
CA ASP A 296 22.03 20.88 16.83
C ASP A 296 21.04 19.75 16.55
N ILE A 297 20.06 20.05 15.70
CA ILE A 297 19.15 19.05 15.13
C ILE A 297 19.86 18.34 13.98
N VAL A 298 20.19 17.06 14.18
CA VAL A 298 20.96 16.26 13.22
C VAL A 298 20.04 15.57 12.21
N ALA A 299 18.91 15.05 12.69
CA ALA A 299 17.99 14.23 11.90
C ALA A 299 16.55 14.34 12.40
N ILE A 300 15.60 13.96 11.55
CA ILE A 300 14.19 13.83 11.91
C ILE A 300 13.78 12.37 11.70
N LEU A 301 13.24 11.75 12.75
CA LEU A 301 12.67 10.42 12.73
C LEU A 301 11.14 10.54 12.63
N ILE A 302 10.59 10.17 11.48
CA ILE A 302 9.15 10.10 11.23
C ILE A 302 8.68 8.70 11.62
N ARG A 303 7.63 8.61 12.44
CA ARG A 303 7.04 7.33 12.87
C ARG A 303 5.54 7.35 12.62
N ASN A 304 4.98 6.19 12.30
CA ASN A 304 3.55 5.97 12.16
C ASN A 304 3.20 4.58 12.72
N PRO A 305 2.00 4.38 13.33
CA PRO A 305 1.55 3.06 13.75
C PRO A 305 1.40 2.05 12.61
N GLU A 306 1.19 2.53 11.39
CA GLU A 306 0.95 1.71 10.21
C GLU A 306 1.88 2.10 9.06
N PRO A 307 2.26 1.15 8.19
CA PRO A 307 3.18 1.44 7.10
C PRO A 307 2.57 2.40 6.09
N PHE A 308 3.35 3.35 5.58
CA PHE A 308 2.86 4.32 4.58
C PHE A 308 2.60 3.66 3.23
N ASN A 309 3.45 2.71 2.83
CA ASN A 309 3.32 1.89 1.62
C ASN A 309 3.32 0.40 1.97
N HIS A 310 2.94 -0.46 1.02
CA HIS A 310 2.99 -1.89 1.25
C HIS A 310 4.45 -2.36 1.41
N PRO A 311 4.83 -3.07 2.49
CA PRO A 311 6.21 -3.55 2.71
C PRO A 311 6.77 -4.48 1.63
N LYS A 312 5.92 -5.01 0.74
CA LYS A 312 6.33 -5.88 -0.38
C LYS A 312 6.89 -5.08 -1.56
N ILE A 313 6.63 -3.76 -1.63
CA ILE A 313 7.17 -2.92 -2.70
C ILE A 313 8.69 -2.87 -2.53
N PRO A 314 9.49 -3.18 -3.57
CA PRO A 314 10.93 -3.12 -3.49
C PRO A 314 11.43 -1.73 -3.08
N ILE A 315 12.49 -1.68 -2.26
CA ILE A 315 13.03 -0.40 -1.77
C ILE A 315 13.42 0.55 -2.92
N GLY A 316 13.90 -0.02 -4.03
CA GLY A 316 14.25 0.73 -5.25
C GLY A 316 13.09 1.54 -5.85
N ASP A 317 11.84 1.16 -5.57
CA ASP A 317 10.65 1.82 -6.11
C ASP A 317 10.06 2.84 -5.14
N VAL A 318 10.51 2.85 -3.88
CA VAL A 318 10.08 3.81 -2.84
C VAL A 318 11.17 4.83 -2.49
N ILE A 319 12.41 4.64 -2.95
CA ILE A 319 13.48 5.64 -2.80
C ILE A 319 13.44 6.67 -3.92
N ARG A 320 14.01 7.83 -3.64
CA ARG A 320 14.25 8.88 -4.62
C ARG A 320 15.34 8.41 -5.60
N LYS A 321 15.14 8.61 -6.90
CA LYS A 321 16.19 8.42 -7.92
C LYS A 321 16.46 9.73 -8.66
N LEU A 322 17.74 10.10 -8.71
CA LEU A 322 18.24 11.28 -9.39
C LEU A 322 19.16 10.83 -10.54
N ASN A 323 19.00 11.40 -11.73
CA ASN A 323 20.00 11.33 -12.81
C ASN A 323 20.69 12.68 -12.89
N GLY A 324 21.87 12.79 -12.27
CA GLY A 324 22.50 14.10 -12.04
C GLY A 324 21.60 15.00 -11.20
N ASN A 325 21.20 16.15 -11.75
CA ASN A 325 20.30 17.09 -11.09
C ASN A 325 18.81 16.86 -11.41
N THR A 326 18.46 15.90 -12.27
CA THR A 326 17.07 15.66 -12.69
C THR A 326 16.43 14.57 -11.83
N LEU A 327 15.25 14.85 -11.30
CA LEU A 327 14.44 13.89 -10.55
C LEU A 327 13.80 12.90 -11.53
N ILE A 328 14.20 11.63 -11.46
CA ILE A 328 13.60 10.55 -12.27
C ILE A 328 12.42 9.93 -11.52
N GLN A 329 12.55 9.80 -10.20
CA GLN A 329 11.58 9.09 -9.36
C GLN A 329 11.49 9.77 -8.00
N GLU A 330 10.28 10.10 -7.59
CA GLU A 330 9.97 10.56 -6.24
C GLU A 330 10.01 9.40 -5.25
N GLY A 331 10.60 9.65 -4.07
CA GLY A 331 10.58 8.78 -2.92
C GLY A 331 9.25 8.81 -2.18
N MET A 332 9.04 7.86 -1.27
CA MET A 332 7.83 7.77 -0.46
C MET A 332 7.63 9.01 0.43
N ILE A 333 8.71 9.59 0.95
CA ILE A 333 8.68 10.82 1.74
C ILE A 333 9.66 11.81 1.14
N GLU A 334 9.17 13.00 0.85
CA GLU A 334 9.94 14.08 0.25
C GLU A 334 9.87 15.33 1.13
N VAL A 335 11.02 15.95 1.38
CA VAL A 335 11.09 17.23 2.10
C VAL A 335 11.11 18.35 1.08
N GLY A 336 10.38 19.44 1.31
CA GLY A 336 10.30 20.51 0.33
C GLY A 336 9.44 21.69 0.73
N GLY A 337 9.08 22.48 -0.28
CA GLY A 337 8.20 23.64 -0.14
C GLY A 337 7.04 23.56 -1.11
N ASN A 338 5.91 24.17 -0.74
CA ASN A 338 4.79 24.34 -1.65
C ASN A 338 5.06 25.55 -2.56
N ALA A 339 5.01 25.35 -3.87
CA ALA A 339 5.01 26.42 -4.87
C ALA A 339 3.69 26.39 -5.65
N GLY A 340 2.65 26.98 -5.05
CA GLY A 340 1.30 26.90 -5.61
C GLY A 340 0.68 25.51 -5.43
N ARG A 341 0.33 24.83 -6.53
CA ARG A 341 -0.23 23.46 -6.50
C ARG A 341 0.83 22.36 -6.49
N ASP A 342 2.08 22.71 -6.80
CA ASP A 342 3.17 21.75 -6.93
C ASP A 342 4.08 21.79 -5.70
N PHE A 343 4.61 20.63 -5.33
CA PHE A 343 5.57 20.48 -4.24
C PHE A 343 6.98 20.45 -4.82
N ILE A 344 7.80 21.44 -4.46
CA ILE A 344 9.20 21.51 -4.88
C ILE A 344 10.03 20.74 -3.86
N VAL A 345 10.53 19.59 -4.29
CA VAL A 345 11.41 18.72 -3.49
C VAL A 345 12.76 19.41 -3.25
N ASN A 346 13.15 19.50 -1.99
CA ASN A 346 14.48 19.92 -1.58
C ASN A 346 15.46 18.74 -1.70
N LYS A 347 16.45 18.90 -2.57
CA LYS A 347 17.46 17.88 -2.92
C LYS A 347 18.54 17.71 -1.86
N ASP A 348 18.67 18.64 -0.92
CA ASP A 348 19.65 18.57 0.16
C ASP A 348 19.23 17.60 1.27
N TYR A 349 17.97 17.17 1.27
CA TYR A 349 17.48 16.15 2.19
C TYR A 349 17.51 14.76 1.55
N SER A 350 17.99 13.79 2.31
CA SER A 350 17.96 12.38 1.97
C SER A 350 17.17 11.61 3.03
N VAL A 351 16.45 10.57 2.59
CA VAL A 351 15.54 9.79 3.44
C VAL A 351 15.87 8.31 3.34
N ILE A 352 15.92 7.64 4.50
CA ILE A 352 16.02 6.19 4.60
C ILE A 352 14.80 5.63 5.33
N TYR A 353 14.32 4.47 4.91
CA TYR A 353 13.09 3.87 5.41
C TYR A 353 13.37 2.63 6.25
N SER A 354 12.52 2.35 7.23
CA SER A 354 12.49 1.07 7.93
C SER A 354 12.04 -0.05 6.99
N LYS A 355 12.32 -1.31 7.37
CA LYS A 355 11.98 -2.50 6.57
C LYS A 355 10.48 -2.61 6.25
N ASP A 356 9.64 -2.15 7.17
CA ASP A 356 8.19 -2.16 7.10
C ASP A 356 7.60 -0.85 6.55
N TYR A 357 8.41 0.18 6.25
CA TYR A 357 7.93 1.49 5.77
C TYR A 357 6.99 2.24 6.72
N SER A 358 7.00 1.92 8.02
CA SER A 358 6.29 2.67 9.08
C SER A 358 7.13 3.82 9.64
N GLN A 359 8.46 3.74 9.51
CA GLN A 359 9.39 4.73 10.02
C GLN A 359 10.35 5.20 8.93
N ALA A 360 10.80 6.45 9.06
CA ALA A 360 11.78 7.03 8.16
C ALA A 360 12.71 8.00 8.89
N ILE A 361 13.99 7.99 8.53
CA ILE A 361 14.96 8.97 9.02
C ILE A 361 15.27 9.92 7.87
N VAL A 362 15.14 11.20 8.15
CA VAL A 362 15.41 12.31 7.25
C VAL A 362 16.63 13.06 7.75
N MET A 363 17.64 13.22 6.89
CA MET A 363 18.86 13.98 7.19
C MET A 363 19.12 15.01 6.10
N ASN A 364 19.77 16.11 6.46
CA ASN A 364 20.24 17.14 5.54
C ASN A 364 21.72 16.92 5.17
N LYS A 365 22.12 17.33 3.96
CA LYS A 365 23.50 17.29 3.45
C LYS A 365 24.51 18.00 4.33
N ASN A 366 24.11 19.10 4.96
CA ASN A 366 24.93 19.86 5.90
C ASN A 366 25.01 19.18 7.28
N LYS A 367 24.35 18.03 7.47
CA LYS A 367 24.30 17.24 8.72
C LYS A 367 23.70 17.98 9.92
N LYS A 368 23.06 19.12 9.63
CA LYS A 368 22.37 20.00 10.56
C LYS A 368 21.13 20.55 9.86
N ILE A 369 20.01 20.60 10.58
CA ILE A 369 18.76 21.19 10.12
C ILE A 369 18.61 22.54 10.84
N ILE A 370 18.59 23.63 10.07
CA ILE A 370 18.54 25.00 10.58
C ILE A 370 17.12 25.57 10.47
N ASP A 371 16.34 25.08 9.50
CA ASP A 371 15.01 25.58 9.19
C ASP A 371 14.05 25.49 10.38
N ALA A 372 13.33 26.60 10.63
CA ALA A 372 12.33 26.67 11.68
C ALA A 372 11.12 25.76 11.41
N THR A 373 10.76 25.59 10.14
CA THR A 373 9.66 24.73 9.72
C THR A 373 10.01 23.95 8.48
N LEU A 374 9.57 22.69 8.40
CA LEU A 374 9.69 21.86 7.21
C LEU A 374 8.32 21.39 6.72
N ASN A 375 8.20 21.20 5.41
CA ASN A 375 7.05 20.53 4.81
C ASN A 375 7.48 19.18 4.26
N PHE A 376 6.60 18.19 4.41
CA PHE A 376 6.80 16.83 3.95
C PHE A 376 5.68 16.45 2.99
N GLN A 377 6.03 15.85 1.87
CA GLN A 377 5.10 15.19 0.98
C GLN A 377 5.25 13.68 1.14
N PHE A 378 4.13 13.01 1.36
CA PHE A 378 4.03 11.57 1.46
C PHE A 378 3.35 11.04 0.20
N ILE A 379 3.90 9.96 -0.34
CA ILE A 379 3.48 9.36 -1.61
C ILE A 379 3.07 7.92 -1.33
N TYR A 380 1.78 7.65 -1.47
CA TYR A 380 1.21 6.32 -1.44
C TYR A 380 1.18 5.75 -2.85
N LYS A 381 1.94 4.67 -3.05
CA LYS A 381 2.06 3.95 -4.33
C LYS A 381 1.18 2.72 -4.27
N THR A 382 0.17 2.68 -5.13
CA THR A 382 -0.65 1.48 -5.38
C THR A 382 -0.39 0.98 -6.78
N TRP A 383 -0.23 -0.33 -6.93
CA TRP A 383 0.00 -0.92 -8.25
C TRP A 383 -1.20 -0.64 -9.16
N ASP A 384 -0.96 0.01 -10.30
CA ASP A 384 -2.03 0.40 -11.22
C ASP A 384 -2.37 -0.67 -12.26
N GLY A 385 -1.61 -1.75 -12.24
CA GLY A 385 -1.74 -2.85 -13.18
C GLY A 385 -0.65 -2.84 -14.24
N GLU A 386 -0.05 -1.70 -14.61
CA GLU A 386 1.00 -1.56 -15.62
C GLU A 386 2.42 -1.84 -15.09
N ALA A 387 3.30 -2.32 -15.96
CA ALA A 387 4.58 -2.94 -15.58
C ALA A 387 5.53 -2.07 -14.75
N ASP A 388 5.36 -0.73 -14.76
CA ASP A 388 6.26 0.22 -14.11
C ASP A 388 5.54 1.44 -13.51
N ASN A 389 4.20 1.43 -13.48
CA ASN A 389 3.42 2.58 -13.02
C ASN A 389 2.71 2.26 -11.70
N TYR A 390 2.72 3.25 -10.81
CA TYR A 390 1.97 3.20 -9.58
C TYR A 390 0.94 4.34 -9.63
N ILE A 391 -0.31 4.06 -9.24
CA ILE A 391 -1.24 5.11 -8.86
C ILE A 391 -0.65 5.76 -7.61
N VAL A 392 -0.27 7.02 -7.78
CA VAL A 392 0.31 7.85 -6.73
C VAL A 392 -0.80 8.69 -6.11
N ASN A 393 -1.05 8.47 -4.83
CA ASN A 393 -1.81 9.40 -4.01
C ASN A 393 -0.84 10.20 -3.15
N LYS A 394 -0.95 11.53 -3.18
CA LYS A 394 -0.05 12.43 -2.47
C LYS A 394 -0.79 13.11 -1.32
N ALA A 395 -0.15 13.16 -0.16
CA ALA A 395 -0.61 13.93 0.99
C ALA A 395 0.55 14.77 1.51
N THR A 396 0.27 15.98 2.00
CA THR A 396 1.29 16.88 2.53
C THR A 396 1.08 17.16 4.00
N ALA A 397 2.17 17.18 4.76
CA ALA A 397 2.23 17.67 6.13
C ALA A 397 3.00 18.99 6.10
N ASN A 398 2.31 20.09 6.40
CA ASN A 398 2.83 21.44 6.21
C ASN A 398 3.18 22.09 7.54
N ASN A 399 4.19 22.96 7.51
CA ASN A 399 4.65 23.81 8.61
C ASN A 399 4.94 23.02 9.89
N ILE A 400 5.65 21.89 9.77
CA ILE A 400 6.08 21.11 10.93
C ILE A 400 7.16 21.92 11.65
N LYS A 401 6.91 22.29 12.92
CA LYS A 401 7.82 23.13 13.71
C LYS A 401 9.08 22.36 14.10
N ILE A 402 10.22 22.68 13.48
CA ILE A 402 11.50 22.02 13.70
C ILE A 402 12.41 22.83 14.65
N ASN A 403 12.50 24.14 14.51
CA ASN A 403 13.29 24.99 15.41
C ASN A 403 12.38 25.86 16.27
#